data_AF-A0A8S8XS85-F1
#
_entry.id   AF-A0A8S8XS85-F1
#
_cell.length_a   1.000
_cell.length_b   1.000
_cell.length_c   1.000
_cell.angle_alpha   90.00
_cell.angle_beta   90.00
_cell.angle_gamma   90.00
#
_symmetry.space_group_name_H-M   'P 1'
#
loop_
_entity.id
_entity.type
_entity.pdbx_description
1 polymer ?
#
loop_
_entity_poly.entity_id
_entity_poly.type
_entity_poly.pdbx_seq_one_letter_code
_entity_poly.pdbx_strand_id
1 'polypeptide(L)'
;MIHSYNFCKDNDIPMHPKYTFNWGDLDCQEILDLRNQLVRNSSEVIKNRFSKIYKEIFVKLGLYFEIKDNVIVLDLGSQPLISLLGIDVNEKSLVAKKVDSKYEDSLELISQLSGVLIKCKAPTRIGASMGRPEKANERRLKPPPHVLFPLGDSGGNQRLVNTALKERPSRRGFNQGKLGSIEMVTQLRYCKNCNEETISLRCCESLTMVKEDAKKRIVDVSEIVTKAMNNTKTGILPKIKGIKELKSGPKIPESLEKGILRSKYDLRVYKDGTLRYDMIDLPITHFYPREIGLSVEKALELGYNLDVDGRKLESENQLLELKVQDLIVSRNAGPWLIKVANFVNDELVKLYDSEPFYNVTANSDMHDLNW
;
A
#
# COMPACT_ATOMS: atom_id res chain seq x y z
N MET A 1 -18.62 30.72 20.91
CA MET A 1 -17.87 30.62 22.19
C MET A 1 -18.66 31.20 23.36
N ILE A 2 -19.13 32.44 23.31
CA ILE A 2 -19.88 33.08 24.42
C ILE A 2 -21.08 32.25 24.88
N HIS A 3 -21.89 31.71 23.95
CA HIS A 3 -23.00 30.83 24.31
C HIS A 3 -22.55 29.54 25.02
N SER A 4 -21.46 28.93 24.55
CA SER A 4 -20.86 27.76 25.20
C SER A 4 -20.27 28.10 26.57
N TYR A 5 -19.66 29.27 26.73
CA TYR A 5 -19.09 29.72 28.00
C TYR A 5 -20.19 29.95 29.05
N ASN A 6 -21.25 30.68 28.68
CA ASN A 6 -22.39 30.91 29.58
C ASN A 6 -23.07 29.59 29.94
N PHE A 7 -23.32 28.73 28.95
CA PHE A 7 -23.90 27.41 29.20
C PHE A 7 -23.03 26.56 30.15
N CYS A 8 -21.71 26.55 29.95
CA CYS A 8 -20.78 25.83 30.83
C CYS A 8 -20.80 26.39 32.26
N LYS A 9 -20.83 27.72 32.39
CA LYS A 9 -20.88 28.42 33.68
C LYS A 9 -22.18 28.17 34.43
N ASP A 10 -23.32 28.27 33.74
CA ASP A 10 -24.65 28.14 34.33
C ASP A 10 -24.96 26.70 34.78
N ASN A 11 -24.31 25.70 34.17
CA ASN A 11 -24.53 24.28 34.43
C ASN A 11 -23.39 23.60 35.19
N ASP A 12 -22.37 24.35 35.64
CA ASP A 12 -21.18 23.83 36.33
C ASP A 12 -20.49 22.66 35.58
N ILE A 13 -20.39 22.78 34.26
CA ILE A 13 -19.72 21.79 33.41
C ILE A 13 -18.40 22.34 32.84
N PRO A 14 -17.41 21.46 32.57
CA PRO A 14 -16.15 21.90 31.99
C PRO A 14 -16.32 22.62 30.65
N MET A 15 -15.39 23.55 30.36
CA MET A 15 -15.36 24.23 29.07
C MET A 15 -15.19 23.22 27.92
N HIS A 16 -15.96 23.41 26.84
CA HIS A 16 -15.93 22.54 25.68
C HIS A 16 -14.51 22.45 25.06
N PRO A 17 -13.97 21.24 24.76
CA PRO A 17 -12.58 21.05 24.32
C PRO A 17 -12.15 21.85 23.08
N LYS A 18 -13.10 22.14 22.18
CA LYS A 18 -12.88 23.01 21.00
C LYS A 18 -12.47 24.44 21.37
N TYR A 19 -12.91 24.93 22.53
CA TYR A 19 -12.73 26.31 22.99
C TYR A 19 -11.76 26.44 24.17
N THR A 20 -11.02 25.38 24.49
CA THR A 20 -9.92 25.42 25.45
C THR A 20 -8.58 25.23 24.73
N PHE A 21 -7.51 25.64 25.41
CA PHE A 21 -6.13 25.59 24.93
C PHE A 21 -5.32 24.59 25.75
N ASN A 22 -4.08 24.32 25.34
CA ASN A 22 -3.19 23.43 26.07
C ASN A 22 -2.59 24.13 27.31
N TRP A 23 -3.46 24.58 28.22
CA TRP A 23 -3.06 25.31 29.44
C TRP A 23 -2.14 24.50 30.36
N GLY A 24 -2.23 23.17 30.31
CA GLY A 24 -1.32 22.29 31.06
C GLY A 24 0.11 22.24 30.54
N ASP A 25 0.41 22.86 29.39
CA ASP A 25 1.79 22.97 28.85
C ASP A 25 2.50 24.27 29.27
N LEU A 26 1.79 25.17 29.96
CA LEU A 26 2.36 26.37 30.55
C LEU A 26 2.42 26.22 32.06
N ASP A 27 3.40 26.85 32.70
CA ASP A 27 3.39 27.01 34.15
C ASP A 27 2.52 28.21 34.59
N CYS A 28 2.20 28.27 35.89
CA CYS A 28 1.38 29.35 36.45
C CYS A 28 2.01 30.75 36.24
N GLN A 29 3.33 30.84 36.24
CA GLN A 29 4.04 32.11 36.10
C GLN A 29 3.99 32.63 34.66
N GLU A 30 4.19 31.77 33.67
CA GLU A 30 4.01 32.02 32.24
C GLU A 30 2.59 32.52 31.96
N ILE A 31 1.57 31.91 32.58
CA ILE A 31 0.17 32.34 32.46
C ILE A 31 -0.04 33.74 33.02
N LEU A 32 0.46 34.01 34.23
CA LEU A 32 0.32 35.32 34.88
C LEU A 32 1.09 36.41 34.13
N ASP A 33 2.28 36.10 33.63
CA ASP A 33 3.11 37.02 32.85
C ASP A 33 2.45 37.32 31.50
N LEU A 34 1.95 36.30 30.80
CA LEU A 34 1.14 36.49 29.59
C LEU A 34 -0.02 37.42 29.89
N ARG A 35 -0.81 37.12 30.92
CA ARG A 35 -1.97 37.91 31.34
C ARG A 35 -1.61 39.37 31.59
N ASN A 36 -0.55 39.63 32.36
CA ASN A 36 -0.09 40.98 32.69
C ASN A 36 0.38 41.74 31.43
N GLN A 37 1.10 41.07 30.54
CA GLN A 37 1.57 41.69 29.29
C GLN A 37 0.41 42.01 28.34
N LEU A 38 -0.61 41.14 28.24
CA LEU A 38 -1.80 41.39 27.43
C LEU A 38 -2.56 42.61 27.94
N VAL A 39 -2.70 42.76 29.26
CA VAL A 39 -3.32 43.94 29.88
C VAL A 39 -2.54 45.23 29.57
N ARG A 40 -1.21 45.20 29.69
CA ARG A 40 -0.34 46.35 29.33
C ARG A 40 -0.49 46.76 27.86
N ASN A 41 -0.67 45.80 26.96
CA ASN A 41 -0.82 46.01 25.52
C ASN A 41 -2.29 46.04 25.05
N SER A 42 -3.21 46.43 25.94
CA SER A 42 -4.67 46.36 25.72
C SER A 42 -5.16 46.88 24.35
N SER A 43 -4.62 48.01 23.88
CA SER A 43 -5.04 48.64 22.62
C SER A 43 -4.84 47.77 21.38
N GLU A 44 -3.76 46.98 21.35
CA GLU A 44 -3.45 46.09 20.22
C GLU A 44 -4.15 44.73 20.39
N VAL A 45 -4.24 44.22 21.63
CA VAL A 45 -4.92 42.96 21.93
C VAL A 45 -6.42 43.01 21.59
N ILE A 46 -7.09 44.14 21.86
CA ILE A 46 -8.49 44.34 21.47
C ILE A 46 -8.67 44.28 19.94
N LYS A 47 -7.67 44.76 19.19
CA LYS A 47 -7.64 44.68 17.71
C LYS A 47 -7.16 43.33 17.18
N ASN A 48 -6.99 42.33 18.05
CA ASN A 48 -6.44 41.02 17.71
C ASN A 48 -5.03 41.09 17.11
N ARG A 49 -4.20 41.99 17.63
CA ARG A 49 -2.81 42.18 17.20
C ARG A 49 -1.86 41.93 18.36
N PHE A 50 -0.90 41.05 18.15
CA PHE A 50 0.05 40.61 19.16
C PHE A 50 1.48 40.74 18.65
N SER A 51 2.41 41.12 19.55
CA SER A 51 3.83 41.14 19.23
C SER A 51 4.37 39.73 18.96
N LYS A 52 5.43 39.60 18.15
CA LYS A 52 6.10 38.32 17.87
C LYS A 52 6.66 37.64 19.11
N ILE A 53 6.85 38.36 20.21
CA ILE A 53 7.31 37.80 21.47
C ILE A 53 6.38 36.70 22.01
N TYR A 54 5.08 36.76 21.69
CA TYR A 54 4.10 35.78 22.13
C TYR A 54 4.10 34.48 21.31
N LYS A 55 4.90 34.41 20.24
CA LYS A 55 4.88 33.29 19.29
C LYS A 55 5.07 31.94 19.99
N GLU A 56 6.06 31.81 20.86
CA GLU A 56 6.36 30.55 21.54
C GLU A 56 5.24 30.12 22.49
N ILE A 57 4.70 31.06 23.28
CA ILE A 57 3.58 30.81 24.20
C ILE A 57 2.32 30.40 23.42
N PHE A 58 2.02 31.07 22.31
CA PHE A 58 0.86 30.74 21.49
C PHE A 58 0.99 29.38 20.81
N VAL A 59 2.21 29.00 20.40
CA VAL A 59 2.48 27.64 19.90
C VAL A 59 2.29 26.60 21.00
N LYS A 60 2.81 26.82 22.22
CA LYS A 60 2.57 25.91 23.36
C LYS A 60 1.07 25.73 23.65
N LEU A 61 0.32 26.83 23.66
CA LEU A 61 -1.14 26.82 23.85
C LEU A 61 -1.92 26.12 22.73
N GLY A 62 -1.30 25.88 21.57
CA GLY A 62 -1.95 25.32 20.39
C GLY A 62 -2.91 26.33 19.73
N LEU A 63 -2.58 27.62 19.78
CA LEU A 63 -3.33 28.67 19.09
C LEU A 63 -2.95 28.72 17.61
N TYR A 64 -3.95 28.81 16.74
CA TYR A 64 -3.76 29.09 15.33
C TYR A 64 -3.71 30.60 15.09
N PHE A 65 -2.70 31.03 14.34
CA PHE A 65 -2.47 32.44 14.06
C PHE A 65 -1.72 32.64 12.74
N GLU A 66 -1.93 33.81 12.14
CA GLU A 66 -1.16 34.29 10.99
C GLU A 66 -0.21 35.41 11.41
N ILE A 67 0.85 35.61 10.64
CA ILE A 67 1.75 36.76 10.81
C ILE A 67 1.51 37.73 9.66
N LYS A 68 0.92 38.89 9.96
CA LYS A 68 0.67 39.99 9.00
C LYS A 68 1.37 41.24 9.50
N ASP A 69 2.06 41.97 8.62
CA ASP A 69 2.74 43.23 8.97
C ASP A 69 3.60 43.15 10.24
N ASN A 70 4.35 42.05 10.37
CA ASN A 70 5.21 41.79 11.53
C ASN A 70 4.48 41.59 12.88
N VAL A 71 3.15 41.53 12.90
CA VAL A 71 2.32 41.21 14.08
C VAL A 71 1.62 39.86 13.92
N ILE A 72 1.32 39.23 15.05
CA ILE A 72 0.54 38.00 15.12
C ILE A 72 -0.95 38.36 15.19
N VAL A 73 -1.77 37.68 14.40
CA VAL A 73 -3.23 37.82 14.36
C VAL A 73 -3.84 36.44 14.60
N LEU A 74 -4.63 36.27 15.66
CA LEU A 74 -5.22 34.97 16.02
C LEU A 74 -6.46 34.68 15.17
N ASP A 75 -6.60 33.45 14.67
CA ASP A 75 -7.70 33.06 13.76
C ASP A 75 -9.07 33.13 14.47
N LEU A 76 -9.11 32.76 15.74
CA LEU A 76 -10.32 32.77 16.58
C LEU A 76 -10.61 34.15 17.20
N GLY A 77 -9.77 35.15 16.91
CA GLY A 77 -9.77 36.43 17.60
C GLY A 77 -9.15 36.37 19.00
N SER A 78 -9.05 37.54 19.65
CA SER A 78 -8.48 37.68 20.99
C SER A 78 -9.45 37.34 22.12
N GLN A 79 -10.76 37.44 21.86
CA GLN A 79 -11.83 37.21 22.84
C GLN A 79 -11.74 35.87 23.59
N PRO A 80 -11.51 34.72 22.90
CA PRO A 80 -11.31 33.44 23.56
C PRO A 80 -10.20 33.43 24.61
N LEU A 81 -9.05 34.01 24.25
CA LEU A 81 -7.86 34.03 25.09
C LEU A 81 -8.07 34.91 26.31
N ILE A 82 -8.57 36.13 26.11
CA ILE A 82 -8.76 37.09 27.21
C ILE A 82 -9.88 36.65 28.16
N SER A 83 -10.96 36.04 27.65
CA SER A 83 -12.06 35.54 28.48
C SER A 83 -11.59 34.44 29.43
N LEU A 84 -10.79 33.49 28.93
CA LEU A 84 -10.24 32.41 29.76
C LEU A 84 -9.18 32.89 30.75
N LEU A 85 -8.46 33.96 30.43
CA LEU A 85 -7.51 34.61 31.35
C LEU A 85 -8.20 35.50 32.39
N GLY A 86 -9.54 35.54 32.44
CA GLY A 86 -10.28 36.37 33.38
C GLY A 86 -10.00 37.87 33.19
N ILE A 87 -9.87 38.28 31.92
CA ILE A 87 -9.65 39.67 31.52
C ILE A 87 -10.95 40.18 30.91
N ASP A 88 -11.55 41.18 31.54
CA ASP A 88 -12.75 41.85 31.03
C ASP A 88 -12.35 43.05 30.14
N VAL A 89 -13.17 43.33 29.13
CA VAL A 89 -12.97 44.45 28.20
C VAL A 89 -13.86 45.63 28.62
N ASN A 90 -13.26 46.74 29.06
CA ASN A 90 -13.97 47.99 29.36
C ASN A 90 -13.62 49.04 28.30
N GLU A 91 -14.56 49.42 27.43
CA GLU A 91 -14.51 50.45 26.36
C GLU A 91 -13.20 50.61 25.54
N LYS A 92 -12.04 50.81 26.17
CA LYS A 92 -10.69 50.89 25.56
C LYS A 92 -9.56 50.22 26.37
N SER A 93 -9.83 49.60 27.51
CA SER A 93 -8.83 48.97 28.37
C SER A 93 -9.20 47.54 28.76
N LEU A 94 -8.18 46.73 28.99
CA LEU A 94 -8.32 45.38 29.52
C LEU A 94 -8.12 45.43 31.04
N VAL A 95 -9.07 44.89 31.80
CA VAL A 95 -8.97 44.85 33.28
C VAL A 95 -8.87 43.39 33.72
N ALA A 96 -7.75 43.08 34.36
CA ALA A 96 -7.52 41.79 34.99
C ALA A 96 -8.23 41.71 36.35
N LYS A 97 -9.08 40.70 36.56
CA LYS A 97 -9.60 40.35 37.89
C LYS A 97 -8.46 40.08 38.90
N LYS A 98 -8.60 40.50 40.15
CA LYS A 98 -7.63 40.13 41.19
C LYS A 98 -7.75 38.64 41.48
N VAL A 99 -6.61 37.96 41.58
CA VAL A 99 -6.53 36.53 41.92
C VAL A 99 -5.44 36.35 42.96
N ASP A 100 -5.70 35.51 43.97
CA ASP A 100 -4.72 35.13 44.96
C ASP A 100 -3.62 34.29 44.31
N SER A 101 -2.37 34.72 44.47
CA SER A 101 -1.21 34.22 43.75
C SER A 101 -0.64 32.88 44.29
N LYS A 102 -1.50 31.93 44.70
CA LYS A 102 -1.08 30.69 45.37
C LYS A 102 -1.60 29.42 44.67
N TYR A 103 -1.50 29.36 43.36
CA TYR A 103 -1.84 28.14 42.61
C TYR A 103 -0.55 27.47 42.13
N GLU A 104 -0.44 26.16 42.37
CA GLU A 104 0.65 25.32 41.84
C GLU A 104 0.25 24.65 40.52
N ASP A 105 -1.04 24.42 40.29
CA ASP A 105 -1.57 23.85 39.05
C ASP A 105 -2.14 24.92 38.10
N SER A 106 -1.63 24.91 36.86
CA SER A 106 -2.04 25.81 35.78
C SER A 106 -3.52 25.67 35.41
N LEU A 107 -4.08 24.45 35.50
CA LEU A 107 -5.48 24.21 35.15
C LEU A 107 -6.43 24.77 36.23
N GLU A 108 -6.08 24.62 37.50
CA GLU A 108 -6.80 25.26 38.61
C GLU A 108 -6.76 26.79 38.48
N LEU A 109 -5.59 27.35 38.21
CA LEU A 109 -5.43 28.79 38.01
C LEU A 109 -6.34 29.34 36.91
N ILE A 110 -6.35 28.70 35.74
CA ILE A 110 -7.22 29.14 34.62
C ILE A 110 -8.69 28.91 34.95
N SER A 111 -9.04 27.84 35.66
CA SER A 111 -10.43 27.59 36.05
C SER A 111 -10.96 28.71 36.95
N GLN A 112 -10.14 29.17 37.90
CA GLN A 112 -10.45 30.29 38.77
C GLN A 112 -10.52 31.62 38.01
N LEU A 113 -9.57 31.87 37.10
CA LEU A 113 -9.55 33.09 36.28
C LEU A 113 -10.78 33.20 35.36
N SER A 114 -11.09 32.13 34.65
CA SER A 114 -12.18 32.07 33.69
C SER A 114 -13.55 31.98 34.36
N GLY A 115 -13.63 31.52 35.62
CA GLY A 115 -14.88 31.26 36.33
C GLY A 115 -15.66 30.07 35.78
N VAL A 116 -14.98 29.18 35.04
CA VAL A 116 -15.51 27.92 34.49
C VAL A 116 -14.44 26.85 34.66
N LEU A 117 -14.84 25.62 34.99
CA LEU A 117 -13.90 24.51 35.13
C LEU A 117 -13.17 24.21 33.81
N ILE A 118 -11.84 24.25 33.81
CA ILE A 118 -10.99 23.89 32.67
C ILE A 118 -10.29 22.56 32.94
N LYS A 119 -10.45 21.63 32.00
CA LYS A 119 -9.75 20.34 32.00
C LYS A 119 -8.62 20.31 30.98
N CYS A 120 -7.64 19.44 31.20
CA CYS A 120 -6.53 19.23 30.28
C CYS A 120 -7.06 18.77 28.91
N LYS A 121 -6.70 19.50 27.85
CA LYS A 121 -7.11 19.20 26.48
C LYS A 121 -6.43 17.97 25.90
N ALA A 122 -5.16 17.77 26.24
CA ALA A 122 -4.31 16.70 25.72
C ALA A 122 -3.56 16.02 26.87
N PRO A 123 -4.25 15.31 27.77
CA PRO A 123 -3.63 14.66 28.93
C PRO A 123 -2.71 13.50 28.55
N THR A 124 -2.91 12.92 27.36
CA THR A 124 -2.11 11.80 26.86
C THR A 124 -1.55 12.15 25.50
N ARG A 125 -0.24 11.93 25.33
CA ARG A 125 0.46 12.09 24.06
C ARG A 125 1.03 10.74 23.65
N ILE A 126 0.77 10.35 22.41
CA ILE A 126 1.30 9.11 21.84
C ILE A 126 2.47 9.49 20.93
N GLY A 127 3.66 9.00 21.25
CA GLY A 127 4.83 9.10 20.38
C GLY A 127 4.79 8.05 19.27
N ALA A 128 5.35 8.38 18.12
CA ALA A 128 5.54 7.42 17.03
C ALA A 128 6.92 7.61 16.40
N SER A 129 7.54 6.51 16.00
CA SER A 129 8.77 6.49 15.19
C SER A 129 8.46 5.90 13.83
N MET A 130 9.06 6.45 12.77
CA MET A 130 8.84 5.94 11.43
C MET A 130 9.37 4.51 11.30
N GLY A 131 8.45 3.58 10.96
CA GLY A 131 8.76 2.18 10.73
C GLY A 131 9.19 1.91 9.28
N ARG A 132 9.04 0.66 8.85
CA ARG A 132 9.32 0.28 7.46
C ARG A 132 8.34 1.01 6.52
N PRO A 133 8.82 1.67 5.44
CA PRO A 133 7.95 2.26 4.43
C PRO A 133 7.04 1.23 3.76
N GLU A 134 5.94 1.73 3.18
CA GLU A 134 5.00 0.91 2.41
C GLU A 134 5.71 0.10 1.31
N LYS A 135 5.25 -1.13 1.07
CA LYS A 135 5.73 -1.99 0.00
C LYS A 135 4.55 -2.48 -0.83
N ALA A 136 4.51 -2.08 -2.10
CA ALA A 136 3.62 -2.62 -3.13
C ALA A 136 4.49 -2.94 -4.36
N ASN A 137 4.94 -4.19 -4.48
CA ASN A 137 5.81 -4.58 -5.59
C ASN A 137 5.78 -6.09 -5.85
N GLU A 138 6.11 -6.46 -7.08
CA GLU A 138 6.22 -7.85 -7.52
C GLU A 138 7.24 -8.65 -6.69
N ARG A 139 6.87 -9.86 -6.31
CA ARG A 139 7.76 -10.76 -5.58
C ARG A 139 8.67 -11.50 -6.54
N ARG A 140 9.88 -10.98 -6.72
CA ARG A 140 10.89 -11.54 -7.64
C ARG A 140 11.92 -12.40 -6.92
N LEU A 141 12.31 -13.53 -7.54
CA LEU A 141 13.49 -14.30 -7.14
C LEU A 141 14.78 -13.58 -7.55
N LYS A 142 15.91 -13.97 -6.95
CA LYS A 142 17.24 -13.49 -7.33
C LYS A 142 18.09 -14.66 -7.87
N PRO A 143 18.46 -14.65 -9.16
CA PRO A 143 17.95 -13.82 -10.25
C PRO A 143 16.47 -14.14 -10.57
N PRO A 144 15.73 -13.24 -11.24
CA PRO A 144 14.31 -13.41 -11.51
C PRO A 144 14.06 -14.26 -12.76
N PRO A 145 13.54 -15.49 -12.63
CA PRO A 145 13.27 -16.36 -13.78
C PRO A 145 11.91 -16.03 -14.41
N HIS A 146 11.79 -16.34 -15.70
CA HIS A 146 10.51 -16.38 -16.41
C HIS A 146 9.92 -17.81 -16.37
N VAL A 147 10.77 -18.83 -16.26
CA VAL A 147 10.36 -20.24 -16.28
C VAL A 147 11.20 -21.06 -15.29
N LEU A 148 10.57 -22.06 -14.67
CA LEU A 148 11.25 -23.05 -13.84
C LEU A 148 11.85 -24.16 -14.72
N PHE A 149 12.77 -23.79 -15.60
CA PHE A 149 13.51 -24.72 -16.46
C PHE A 149 15.00 -24.71 -16.09
N PRO A 150 15.63 -25.86 -15.78
CA PRO A 150 17.01 -25.94 -15.35
C PRO A 150 17.95 -25.76 -16.55
N LEU A 151 18.81 -24.75 -16.49
CA LEU A 151 19.81 -24.45 -17.52
C LEU A 151 21.25 -24.71 -17.06
N GLY A 152 21.45 -25.10 -15.80
CA GLY A 152 22.79 -25.28 -15.23
C GLY A 152 23.65 -24.03 -15.42
N ASP A 153 24.88 -24.25 -15.86
CA ASP A 153 25.82 -23.17 -16.23
C ASP A 153 25.73 -22.81 -17.73
N SER A 154 25.02 -23.60 -18.55
CA SER A 154 24.83 -23.37 -19.98
C SER A 154 24.02 -22.11 -20.30
N GLY A 155 23.25 -21.58 -19.34
CA GLY A 155 22.54 -20.32 -19.49
C GLY A 155 23.41 -19.06 -19.27
N GLY A 156 24.68 -19.21 -18.90
CA GLY A 156 25.58 -18.13 -18.50
C GLY A 156 25.11 -17.37 -17.25
N ASN A 157 25.73 -16.22 -16.95
CA ASN A 157 25.46 -15.43 -15.74
C ASN A 157 23.99 -14.99 -15.60
N GLN A 158 23.32 -14.74 -16.73
CA GLN A 158 21.93 -14.30 -16.78
C GLN A 158 20.92 -15.47 -16.83
N ARG A 159 21.41 -16.71 -16.94
CA ARG A 159 20.60 -17.93 -17.04
C ARG A 159 19.60 -17.88 -18.20
N LEU A 160 20.07 -17.50 -19.39
CA LEU A 160 19.24 -17.34 -20.57
C LEU A 160 19.13 -18.64 -21.36
N VAL A 161 17.90 -19.00 -21.75
CA VAL A 161 17.65 -20.10 -22.70
C VAL A 161 18.35 -19.82 -24.03
N ASN A 162 18.35 -18.56 -24.48
CA ASN A 162 19.00 -18.13 -25.73
C ASN A 162 20.52 -18.39 -25.73
N THR A 163 21.17 -18.33 -24.56
CA THR A 163 22.59 -18.67 -24.42
C THR A 163 22.78 -20.18 -24.46
N ALA A 164 21.93 -20.93 -23.75
CA ALA A 164 21.98 -22.39 -23.72
C ALA A 164 21.80 -23.03 -25.11
N LEU A 165 21.08 -22.38 -26.02
CA LEU A 165 20.94 -22.82 -27.42
C LEU A 165 22.25 -22.77 -28.22
N LYS A 166 23.26 -22.01 -27.78
CA LYS A 166 24.56 -21.90 -28.44
C LYS A 166 25.60 -22.86 -27.84
N GLU A 167 25.27 -23.48 -26.71
CA GLU A 167 26.15 -24.41 -26.01
C GLU A 167 26.17 -25.79 -26.67
N ARG A 168 27.24 -26.53 -26.40
CA ARG A 168 27.40 -27.95 -26.79
C ARG A 168 27.87 -28.74 -25.59
N PRO A 169 27.42 -29.99 -25.40
CA PRO A 169 27.92 -30.83 -24.34
C PRO A 169 29.38 -31.20 -24.66
N SER A 170 30.29 -30.96 -23.72
CA SER A 170 31.71 -31.28 -23.88
C SER A 170 31.89 -32.80 -23.76
N ARG A 171 31.84 -33.51 -24.89
CA ARG A 171 32.20 -34.94 -24.96
C ARG A 171 33.67 -35.05 -25.38
N ARG A 172 34.44 -35.85 -24.63
CA ARG A 172 35.81 -36.24 -25.03
C ARG A 172 35.70 -37.17 -26.25
N GLY A 173 36.09 -36.70 -27.45
CA GLY A 173 36.09 -37.48 -28.70
C GLY A 173 35.79 -36.66 -29.96
N PHE A 174 35.90 -37.27 -31.14
CA PHE A 174 35.69 -36.64 -32.46
C PHE A 174 34.22 -36.28 -32.78
N ASN A 175 33.26 -36.72 -31.97
CA ASN A 175 31.85 -36.38 -32.13
C ASN A 175 31.55 -35.06 -31.42
N GLN A 176 31.51 -33.96 -32.19
CA GLN A 176 30.99 -32.69 -31.71
C GLN A 176 29.51 -32.88 -31.33
N GLY A 177 29.17 -32.67 -30.05
CA GLY A 177 27.78 -32.77 -29.58
C GLY A 177 26.85 -31.80 -30.33
N LYS A 178 25.55 -32.15 -30.42
CA LYS A 178 24.53 -31.30 -31.06
C LYS A 178 24.43 -29.95 -30.34
N LEU A 179 24.34 -28.86 -31.12
CA LEU A 179 24.13 -27.51 -30.61
C LEU A 179 22.79 -27.42 -29.89
N GLY A 180 22.75 -26.76 -28.73
CA GLY A 180 21.54 -26.61 -27.93
C GLY A 180 21.19 -27.84 -27.09
N SER A 181 22.09 -28.85 -27.03
CA SER A 181 21.99 -29.93 -26.06
C SER A 181 22.73 -29.57 -24.77
N ILE A 182 22.05 -29.63 -23.63
CA ILE A 182 22.64 -29.28 -22.33
C ILE A 182 22.49 -30.42 -21.33
N GLU A 183 23.42 -30.48 -20.37
CA GLU A 183 23.32 -31.43 -19.26
C GLU A 183 22.44 -30.85 -18.15
N MET A 184 21.44 -31.61 -17.70
CA MET A 184 20.56 -31.23 -16.60
C MET A 184 20.13 -32.43 -15.75
N VAL A 185 19.74 -32.18 -14.51
CA VAL A 185 19.15 -33.21 -13.63
C VAL A 185 17.64 -33.09 -13.75
N THR A 186 17.01 -34.11 -14.34
CA THR A 186 15.55 -34.16 -14.59
C THR A 186 15.08 -35.60 -14.58
N GLN A 187 13.80 -35.86 -14.38
CA GLN A 187 13.17 -37.17 -14.49
C GLN A 187 12.93 -37.53 -15.97
N LEU A 188 13.14 -38.80 -16.34
CA LEU A 188 12.84 -39.30 -17.68
C LEU A 188 11.44 -39.88 -17.66
N ARG A 189 10.65 -39.44 -18.63
CA ARG A 189 9.26 -39.81 -18.77
C ARG A 189 9.05 -40.36 -20.18
N TYR A 190 7.96 -41.08 -20.40
CA TYR A 190 7.57 -41.53 -21.73
C TYR A 190 6.08 -41.31 -21.95
N CYS A 191 5.71 -41.04 -23.20
CA CYS A 191 4.31 -40.93 -23.60
C CYS A 191 3.75 -42.32 -23.91
N LYS A 192 2.57 -42.67 -23.41
CA LYS A 192 1.91 -43.95 -23.77
C LYS A 192 1.38 -43.97 -25.21
N ASN A 193 1.12 -42.81 -25.79
CA ASN A 193 0.48 -42.71 -27.10
C ASN A 193 1.50 -42.77 -28.23
N CYS A 194 2.60 -42.00 -28.14
CA CYS A 194 3.66 -42.00 -29.16
C CYS A 194 4.89 -42.84 -28.78
N ASN A 195 4.95 -43.39 -27.56
CA ASN A 195 6.10 -44.13 -27.03
C ASN A 195 7.43 -43.36 -27.01
N GLU A 196 7.41 -42.04 -27.23
CA GLU A 196 8.59 -41.20 -27.17
C GLU A 196 9.00 -40.88 -25.72
N GLU A 197 10.31 -40.84 -25.51
CA GLU A 197 10.91 -40.36 -24.26
C GLU A 197 10.88 -38.83 -24.21
N THR A 198 10.55 -38.29 -23.04
CA THR A 198 10.48 -36.85 -22.84
C THR A 198 10.76 -36.50 -21.37
N ILE A 199 11.04 -35.23 -21.13
CA ILE A 199 11.15 -34.65 -19.78
C ILE A 199 9.90 -33.85 -19.41
N SER A 200 8.97 -33.69 -20.36
CA SER A 200 7.74 -32.92 -20.19
C SER A 200 6.68 -33.73 -19.45
N LEU A 201 5.86 -33.03 -18.65
CA LEU A 201 4.70 -33.62 -17.96
C LEU A 201 3.60 -34.09 -18.90
N ARG A 202 3.45 -33.41 -20.04
CA ARG A 202 2.40 -33.70 -21.03
C ARG A 202 3.01 -34.00 -22.40
N CYS A 203 2.43 -34.96 -23.10
CA CYS A 203 2.70 -35.28 -24.49
C CYS A 203 1.42 -35.89 -25.10
N CYS A 204 1.11 -35.57 -26.37
CA CYS A 204 -0.09 -36.05 -27.06
C CYS A 204 -1.36 -35.85 -26.20
N GLU A 205 -1.51 -34.67 -25.59
CA GLU A 205 -2.60 -34.28 -24.67
C GLU A 205 -2.73 -35.11 -23.38
N SER A 206 -1.97 -36.19 -23.24
CA SER A 206 -1.93 -37.10 -22.09
C SER A 206 -0.82 -36.76 -21.11
N LEU A 207 -0.95 -37.23 -19.86
CA LEU A 207 0.13 -37.20 -18.88
C LEU A 207 1.16 -38.28 -19.20
N THR A 208 2.44 -37.90 -19.21
CA THR A 208 3.54 -38.83 -19.44
C THR A 208 3.77 -39.70 -18.19
N MET A 209 4.28 -40.91 -18.38
CA MET A 209 4.59 -41.84 -17.29
C MET A 209 6.07 -41.75 -16.90
N VAL A 210 6.38 -41.98 -15.63
CA VAL A 210 7.78 -42.04 -15.18
C VAL A 210 8.46 -43.27 -15.77
N LYS A 211 9.58 -43.07 -16.46
CA LYS A 211 10.48 -44.15 -16.91
C LYS A 211 11.62 -44.35 -15.92
N GLU A 212 12.23 -43.25 -15.49
CA GLU A 212 13.36 -43.26 -14.56
C GLU A 212 13.37 -42.00 -13.71
N ASP A 213 13.85 -42.13 -12.47
CA ASP A 213 14.02 -41.01 -11.53
C ASP A 213 14.96 -39.92 -12.03
N ALA A 214 14.99 -38.81 -11.28
CA ALA A 214 15.81 -37.66 -11.58
C ALA A 214 17.30 -38.02 -11.58
N LYS A 215 17.94 -37.93 -12.75
CA LYS A 215 19.37 -38.20 -12.95
C LYS A 215 19.95 -37.17 -13.93
N LYS A 216 21.27 -37.06 -13.97
CA LYS A 216 21.96 -36.24 -14.97
C LYS A 216 21.74 -36.82 -16.37
N ARG A 217 21.20 -36.01 -17.27
CA ARG A 217 20.91 -36.39 -18.66
C ARG A 217 21.26 -35.24 -19.60
N ILE A 218 21.64 -35.58 -20.83
CA ILE A 218 21.81 -34.61 -21.92
C ILE A 218 20.46 -34.47 -22.61
N VAL A 219 19.93 -33.25 -22.61
CA VAL A 219 18.62 -32.91 -23.18
C VAL A 219 18.83 -31.94 -24.32
N ASP A 220 18.19 -32.21 -25.46
CA ASP A 220 18.14 -31.27 -26.57
C ASP A 220 17.11 -30.16 -26.31
N VAL A 221 17.59 -29.01 -25.86
CA VAL A 221 16.76 -27.84 -25.59
C VAL A 221 16.34 -27.14 -26.88
N SER A 222 17.09 -27.33 -27.98
CA SER A 222 16.75 -26.72 -29.27
C SER A 222 15.39 -27.19 -29.78
N GLU A 223 15.14 -28.50 -29.71
CA GLU A 223 13.87 -29.10 -30.11
C GLU A 223 12.71 -28.63 -29.21
N ILE A 224 12.92 -28.58 -27.90
CA ILE A 224 11.92 -28.11 -26.94
C ILE A 224 11.56 -26.64 -27.21
N VAL A 225 12.55 -25.80 -27.48
CA VAL A 225 12.32 -24.38 -27.81
C VAL A 225 11.55 -24.24 -29.12
N THR A 226 11.92 -24.98 -30.17
CA THR A 226 11.21 -24.94 -31.45
C THR A 226 9.74 -25.34 -31.28
N LYS A 227 9.48 -26.43 -30.54
CA LYS A 227 8.11 -26.85 -30.22
C LYS A 227 7.36 -25.77 -29.44
N ALA A 228 8.00 -25.18 -28.44
CA ALA A 228 7.38 -24.14 -27.62
C ALA A 228 7.07 -22.86 -28.42
N MET A 229 7.94 -22.46 -29.35
CA MET A 229 7.70 -21.33 -30.25
C MET A 229 6.52 -21.59 -31.19
N ASN A 230 6.43 -22.79 -31.75
CA ASN A 230 5.31 -23.18 -32.62
C ASN A 230 3.99 -23.18 -31.85
N ASN A 231 3.95 -23.80 -30.66
CA ASN A 231 2.76 -23.85 -29.81
C ASN A 231 2.28 -22.44 -29.41
N THR A 232 3.22 -21.55 -29.07
CA THR A 232 2.88 -20.17 -28.68
C THR A 232 2.68 -19.21 -29.85
N LYS A 233 2.87 -19.69 -31.09
CA LYS A 233 2.87 -18.88 -32.33
C LYS A 233 3.82 -17.68 -32.25
N THR A 234 5.00 -17.90 -31.67
CA THR A 234 6.01 -16.85 -31.44
C THR A 234 7.06 -16.88 -32.53
N GLY A 235 7.20 -15.78 -33.29
CA GLY A 235 8.15 -15.70 -34.40
C GLY A 235 9.62 -15.59 -33.96
N ILE A 236 9.93 -14.69 -33.02
CA ILE A 236 11.29 -14.47 -32.51
C ILE A 236 11.34 -14.88 -31.04
N LEU A 237 12.30 -15.74 -30.68
CA LEU A 237 12.49 -16.20 -29.30
C LEU A 237 12.83 -15.01 -28.38
N PRO A 238 11.98 -14.65 -27.40
CA PRO A 238 12.30 -13.59 -26.44
C PRO A 238 13.43 -14.02 -25.52
N LYS A 239 13.98 -13.08 -24.73
CA LYS A 239 15.01 -13.38 -23.73
C LYS A 239 14.39 -14.07 -22.52
N ILE A 240 14.44 -15.40 -22.52
CA ILE A 240 13.84 -16.22 -21.46
C ILE A 240 14.90 -16.57 -20.42
N LYS A 241 14.57 -16.32 -19.15
CA LYS A 241 15.44 -16.63 -18.01
C LYS A 241 14.95 -17.89 -17.33
N GLY A 242 15.78 -18.92 -17.28
CA GLY A 242 15.55 -20.14 -16.53
C GLY A 242 16.12 -20.08 -15.12
N ILE A 243 16.28 -21.25 -14.50
CA ILE A 243 16.90 -21.43 -13.20
C ILE A 243 18.17 -22.28 -13.33
N LYS A 244 19.05 -22.24 -12.34
CA LYS A 244 20.27 -23.06 -12.34
C LYS A 244 19.92 -24.54 -12.16
N GLU A 245 19.06 -24.84 -11.19
CA GLU A 245 18.65 -26.19 -10.86
C GLU A 245 17.23 -26.18 -10.28
N LEU A 246 16.46 -27.22 -10.56
CA LEU A 246 15.18 -27.48 -9.88
C LEU A 246 15.46 -27.95 -8.45
N LYS A 247 14.64 -27.55 -7.48
CA LYS A 247 14.73 -28.07 -6.09
C LYS A 247 13.66 -29.09 -5.74
N SER A 248 12.70 -29.32 -6.64
CA SER A 248 11.66 -30.33 -6.49
C SER A 248 12.27 -31.73 -6.49
N GLY A 249 11.69 -32.66 -5.73
CA GLY A 249 12.14 -34.06 -5.69
C GLY A 249 12.17 -34.72 -7.08
N PRO A 250 11.07 -34.66 -7.85
CA PRO A 250 11.03 -35.19 -9.21
C PRO A 250 11.89 -34.43 -10.23
N LYS A 251 12.37 -33.21 -9.91
CA LYS A 251 13.14 -32.36 -10.84
C LYS A 251 12.49 -32.22 -12.23
N ILE A 252 11.16 -32.14 -12.28
CA ILE A 252 10.42 -31.97 -13.53
C ILE A 252 10.42 -30.47 -13.91
N PRO A 253 10.86 -30.11 -15.13
CA PRO A 253 10.87 -28.74 -15.58
C PRO A 253 9.49 -28.23 -15.97
N GLU A 254 9.28 -26.93 -15.77
CA GLU A 254 8.13 -26.23 -16.33
C GLU A 254 8.26 -26.09 -17.86
N SER A 255 7.13 -26.10 -18.56
CA SER A 255 7.09 -25.95 -20.02
C SER A 255 7.65 -24.59 -20.47
N LEU A 256 8.45 -24.59 -21.55
CA LEU A 256 9.09 -23.37 -22.06
C LEU A 256 8.09 -22.41 -22.68
N GLU A 257 6.93 -22.91 -23.11
CA GLU A 257 5.79 -22.13 -23.58
C GLU A 257 5.36 -21.09 -22.54
N LYS A 258 5.21 -21.50 -21.28
CA LYS A 258 4.90 -20.57 -20.18
C LYS A 258 6.01 -19.53 -20.01
N GLY A 259 7.27 -19.92 -20.20
CA GLY A 259 8.41 -19.00 -20.18
C GLY A 259 8.38 -17.94 -21.28
N ILE A 260 8.02 -18.34 -22.51
CA ILE A 260 7.84 -17.44 -23.65
C ILE A 260 6.73 -16.43 -23.34
N LEU A 261 5.57 -16.93 -22.92
CA LEU A 261 4.40 -16.10 -22.63
C LEU A 261 4.66 -15.14 -21.46
N ARG A 262 5.28 -15.60 -20.35
CA ARG A 262 5.65 -14.70 -19.24
C ARG A 262 6.68 -13.65 -19.66
N SER A 263 7.62 -13.99 -20.53
CA SER A 263 8.61 -13.03 -21.04
C SER A 263 7.96 -11.91 -21.86
N LYS A 264 6.93 -12.24 -22.67
CA LYS A 264 6.14 -11.26 -23.44
C LYS A 264 5.52 -10.17 -22.54
N TYR A 265 5.09 -10.51 -21.33
CA TYR A 265 4.44 -9.59 -20.40
C TYR A 265 5.38 -9.07 -19.28
N ASP A 266 6.68 -9.33 -19.35
CA ASP A 266 7.67 -9.03 -18.30
C ASP A 266 7.31 -9.61 -16.92
N LEU A 267 6.69 -10.80 -16.88
CA LEU A 267 6.31 -11.48 -15.64
C LEU A 267 7.43 -12.40 -15.12
N ARG A 268 7.54 -12.55 -13.80
CA ARG A 268 8.55 -13.37 -13.14
C ARG A 268 7.91 -14.40 -12.22
N VAL A 269 8.25 -15.67 -12.44
CA VAL A 269 7.65 -16.80 -11.73
C VAL A 269 8.33 -17.01 -10.38
N TYR A 270 7.53 -17.35 -9.36
CA TYR A 270 8.03 -17.78 -8.05
C TYR A 270 8.35 -19.28 -8.04
N LYS A 271 8.91 -19.78 -6.92
CA LYS A 271 9.47 -21.15 -6.83
C LYS A 271 8.45 -22.28 -7.07
N ASP A 272 7.17 -21.97 -6.90
CA ASP A 272 6.03 -22.88 -6.99
C ASP A 272 5.24 -22.73 -8.31
N GLY A 273 5.72 -21.91 -9.25
CA GLY A 273 5.03 -21.66 -10.52
C GLY A 273 4.03 -20.50 -10.48
N THR A 274 3.81 -19.89 -9.31
CA THR A 274 2.85 -18.78 -9.15
C THR A 274 3.47 -17.42 -9.47
N LEU A 275 2.61 -16.47 -9.83
CA LEU A 275 2.94 -15.04 -9.93
C LEU A 275 2.45 -14.36 -8.66
N ARG A 276 3.33 -13.59 -8.00
CA ARG A 276 3.04 -13.02 -6.68
C ARG A 276 3.36 -11.54 -6.63
N TYR A 277 2.49 -10.79 -5.97
CA TYR A 277 2.65 -9.37 -5.70
C TYR A 277 2.61 -9.17 -4.18
N ASP A 278 3.68 -8.62 -3.60
CA ASP A 278 3.76 -8.38 -2.16
C ASP A 278 3.17 -7.00 -1.86
N MET A 279 2.19 -6.96 -0.95
CA MET A 279 1.54 -5.75 -0.43
C MET A 279 1.53 -5.75 1.10
N ILE A 280 1.47 -4.58 1.71
CA ILE A 280 1.14 -4.43 3.12
C ILE A 280 -0.38 -4.37 3.26
N ASP A 281 -0.92 -5.21 4.13
CA ASP A 281 -2.33 -5.26 4.48
C ASP A 281 -2.63 -4.25 5.60
N LEU A 282 -3.63 -3.39 5.34
CA LEU A 282 -4.18 -2.48 6.34
C LEU A 282 -5.63 -2.92 6.60
N PRO A 283 -5.98 -3.32 7.84
CA PRO A 283 -7.33 -3.75 8.13
C PRO A 283 -8.27 -2.56 8.10
N ILE A 284 -9.33 -2.69 7.31
CA ILE A 284 -10.45 -1.75 7.26
C ILE A 284 -11.76 -2.52 7.38
N THR A 285 -12.75 -1.92 8.00
CA THR A 285 -14.09 -2.50 8.17
C THR A 285 -15.13 -1.77 7.36
N HIS A 286 -14.86 -0.52 6.98
CA HIS A 286 -15.77 0.33 6.25
C HIS A 286 -15.04 1.13 5.21
N PHE A 287 -15.76 1.54 4.17
CA PHE A 287 -15.23 2.38 3.10
C PHE A 287 -16.35 3.24 2.51
N TYR A 288 -15.97 4.39 1.94
CA TYR A 288 -16.86 5.13 1.06
C TYR A 288 -16.59 4.71 -0.39
N PRO A 289 -17.61 4.41 -1.22
CA PRO A 289 -17.40 4.06 -2.64
C PRO A 289 -16.52 5.06 -3.39
N ARG A 290 -16.69 6.37 -3.12
CA ARG A 290 -15.89 7.45 -3.73
C ARG A 290 -14.38 7.34 -3.45
N GLU A 291 -13.97 6.79 -2.30
CA GLU A 291 -12.55 6.71 -1.91
C GLU A 291 -11.79 5.68 -2.74
N ILE A 292 -12.50 4.68 -3.26
CA ILE A 292 -11.93 3.60 -4.06
C ILE A 292 -12.25 3.75 -5.56
N GLY A 293 -13.12 4.70 -5.93
CA GLY A 293 -13.59 4.88 -7.31
C GLY A 293 -14.64 3.84 -7.73
N LEU A 294 -15.39 3.30 -6.77
CA LEU A 294 -16.47 2.36 -7.03
C LEU A 294 -17.78 3.12 -7.26
N SER A 295 -18.44 2.89 -8.39
CA SER A 295 -19.75 3.49 -8.67
C SER A 295 -20.84 2.84 -7.81
N VAL A 296 -21.96 3.55 -7.62
CA VAL A 296 -23.11 3.02 -6.88
C VAL A 296 -23.68 1.78 -7.57
N GLU A 297 -23.78 1.80 -8.89
CA GLU A 297 -24.27 0.68 -9.69
C GLU A 297 -23.39 -0.55 -9.48
N LYS A 298 -22.05 -0.37 -9.52
CA LYS A 298 -21.13 -1.49 -9.33
C LYS A 298 -21.14 -2.02 -7.91
N ALA A 299 -21.27 -1.15 -6.91
CA ALA A 299 -21.44 -1.55 -5.52
C ALA A 299 -22.72 -2.40 -5.33
N LEU A 300 -23.83 -1.99 -5.95
CA LEU A 300 -25.08 -2.76 -5.94
C LEU A 300 -24.92 -4.13 -6.63
N GLU A 301 -24.22 -4.19 -7.77
CA GLU A 301 -23.90 -5.47 -8.45
C GLU A 301 -23.07 -6.43 -7.57
N LEU A 302 -22.12 -5.90 -6.80
CA LEU A 302 -21.33 -6.66 -5.82
C LEU A 302 -22.14 -7.03 -4.56
N GLY A 303 -23.40 -6.59 -4.49
CA GLY A 303 -24.35 -6.90 -3.44
C GLY A 303 -24.19 -6.02 -2.19
N TYR A 304 -23.68 -4.80 -2.33
CA TYR A 304 -23.70 -3.77 -1.28
C TYR A 304 -25.00 -2.96 -1.39
N ASN A 305 -26.08 -3.47 -0.78
CA ASN A 305 -27.42 -2.89 -0.95
C ASN A 305 -27.77 -1.81 0.09
N LEU A 306 -27.16 -1.89 1.27
CA LEU A 306 -27.45 -1.04 2.42
C LEU A 306 -26.18 -0.40 2.95
N ASP A 307 -26.29 0.82 3.47
CA ASP A 307 -25.24 1.47 4.24
C ASP A 307 -25.21 0.99 5.70
N VAL A 308 -24.25 1.50 6.48
CA VAL A 308 -24.08 1.17 7.91
C VAL A 308 -25.30 1.51 8.78
N ASP A 309 -26.14 2.45 8.35
CA ASP A 309 -27.36 2.85 9.05
C ASP A 309 -28.58 2.01 8.60
N GLY A 310 -28.38 1.05 7.70
CA GLY A 310 -29.44 0.24 7.11
C GLY A 310 -30.28 0.95 6.04
N ARG A 311 -29.83 2.09 5.52
CA ARG A 311 -30.49 2.79 4.41
C ARG A 311 -30.03 2.22 3.08
N LYS A 312 -30.88 2.31 2.05
CA LYS A 312 -30.51 1.88 0.70
C LYS A 312 -29.32 2.69 0.17
N LEU A 313 -28.43 2.00 -0.55
CA LEU A 313 -27.31 2.65 -1.22
C LEU A 313 -27.81 3.42 -2.45
N GLU A 314 -27.66 4.74 -2.40
CA GLU A 314 -28.09 5.72 -3.41
C GLU A 314 -26.98 6.73 -3.75
N SER A 315 -25.92 6.81 -2.94
CA SER A 315 -24.82 7.76 -3.13
C SER A 315 -23.44 7.17 -2.79
N GLU A 316 -22.42 7.58 -3.54
CA GLU A 316 -21.01 7.26 -3.29
C GLU A 316 -20.44 7.85 -1.98
N ASN A 317 -21.22 8.71 -1.31
CA ASN A 317 -20.88 9.32 -0.02
C ASN A 317 -21.46 8.56 1.18
N GLN A 318 -22.15 7.44 0.95
CA GLN A 318 -22.60 6.56 2.04
C GLN A 318 -21.47 5.64 2.48
N LEU A 319 -21.37 5.45 3.81
CA LEU A 319 -20.40 4.54 4.40
C LEU A 319 -20.94 3.11 4.30
N LEU A 320 -20.17 2.21 3.69
CA LEU A 320 -20.50 0.80 3.54
C LEU A 320 -19.64 -0.05 4.48
N GLU A 321 -20.22 -1.14 5.00
CA GLU A 321 -19.47 -2.19 5.70
C GLU A 321 -18.83 -3.13 4.66
N LEU A 322 -17.51 -3.32 4.74
CA LEU A 322 -16.77 -4.19 3.82
C LEU A 322 -17.11 -5.66 4.07
N LYS A 323 -17.42 -6.41 3.01
CA LYS A 323 -17.66 -7.86 3.13
C LYS A 323 -16.39 -8.61 3.50
N VAL A 324 -16.54 -9.72 4.21
CA VAL A 324 -15.45 -10.48 4.85
C VAL A 324 -14.31 -10.88 3.90
N GLN A 325 -14.61 -11.15 2.62
CA GLN A 325 -13.63 -11.61 1.64
C GLN A 325 -13.28 -10.57 0.58
N ASP A 326 -13.87 -9.38 0.66
CA ASP A 326 -13.64 -8.33 -0.31
C ASP A 326 -12.34 -7.60 0.04
N LEU A 327 -11.59 -7.23 -1.00
CA LEU A 327 -10.28 -6.59 -0.86
C LEU A 327 -10.24 -5.32 -1.69
N ILE A 328 -9.78 -4.24 -1.07
CA ILE A 328 -9.47 -2.99 -1.76
C ILE A 328 -7.98 -3.02 -2.10
N VAL A 329 -7.68 -3.31 -3.37
CA VAL A 329 -6.30 -3.47 -3.85
C VAL A 329 -5.70 -2.11 -4.24
N SER A 330 -4.44 -1.88 -3.88
CA SER A 330 -3.70 -0.69 -4.30
C SER A 330 -3.65 -0.56 -5.83
N ARG A 331 -3.90 0.65 -6.34
CA ARG A 331 -3.80 0.97 -7.78
C ARG A 331 -2.41 0.67 -8.37
N ASN A 332 -1.37 0.65 -7.53
CA ASN A 332 -0.01 0.27 -7.93
C ASN A 332 0.10 -1.19 -8.41
N ALA A 333 -0.82 -2.07 -7.99
CA ALA A 333 -0.89 -3.45 -8.44
C ALA A 333 -1.63 -3.60 -9.79
N GLY A 334 -2.48 -2.64 -10.15
CA GLY A 334 -3.36 -2.71 -11.33
C GLY A 334 -2.63 -3.06 -12.63
N PRO A 335 -1.62 -2.29 -13.06
CA PRO A 335 -0.87 -2.58 -14.29
C PRO A 335 -0.21 -3.95 -14.30
N TRP A 336 0.18 -4.47 -13.13
CA TRP A 336 0.74 -5.80 -13.00
C TRP A 336 -0.34 -6.89 -13.12
N LEU A 337 -1.48 -6.72 -12.45
CA LEU A 337 -2.61 -7.66 -12.53
C LEU A 337 -3.15 -7.79 -13.96
N ILE A 338 -3.22 -6.68 -14.71
CA ILE A 338 -3.61 -6.71 -16.13
C ILE A 338 -2.62 -7.53 -16.97
N LYS A 339 -1.31 -7.41 -16.72
CA LYS A 339 -0.31 -8.28 -17.37
C LYS A 339 -0.52 -9.75 -17.03
N VAL A 340 -0.83 -10.06 -15.76
CA VAL A 340 -1.12 -11.42 -15.31
C VAL A 340 -2.36 -11.98 -15.99
N ALA A 341 -3.45 -11.22 -16.05
CA ALA A 341 -4.69 -11.62 -16.70
C ALA A 341 -4.49 -11.89 -18.21
N ASN A 342 -3.77 -10.99 -18.90
CA ASN A 342 -3.42 -11.20 -20.31
C ASN A 342 -2.51 -12.43 -20.51
N PHE A 343 -1.58 -12.70 -19.58
CA PHE A 343 -0.78 -13.91 -19.60
C PHE A 343 -1.65 -15.17 -19.46
N VAL A 344 -2.60 -15.18 -18.51
CA VAL A 344 -3.52 -16.31 -18.30
C VAL A 344 -4.38 -16.56 -19.55
N ASN A 345 -4.92 -15.51 -20.17
CA ASN A 345 -5.67 -15.64 -21.42
C ASN A 345 -4.83 -16.24 -22.55
N ASP A 346 -3.61 -15.73 -22.77
CA ASP A 346 -2.68 -16.26 -23.76
C ASP A 346 -2.33 -17.73 -23.45
N GLU A 347 -2.23 -18.10 -22.17
CA GLU A 347 -1.95 -19.47 -21.74
C GLU A 347 -3.12 -20.42 -22.04
N LEU A 348 -4.35 -20.02 -21.72
CA LEU A 348 -5.60 -20.74 -22.00
C LEU A 348 -5.74 -21.03 -23.49
N VAL A 349 -5.65 -19.98 -24.31
CA VAL A 349 -5.87 -20.10 -25.76
C VAL A 349 -4.76 -20.89 -26.44
N LYS A 350 -3.49 -20.66 -26.08
CA LYS A 350 -2.36 -21.24 -26.83
C LYS A 350 -1.94 -22.62 -26.36
N LEU A 351 -2.14 -22.94 -25.08
CA LEU A 351 -1.61 -24.18 -24.48
C LEU A 351 -2.69 -25.16 -24.05
N TYR A 352 -3.90 -24.69 -23.80
CA TYR A 352 -4.99 -25.53 -23.29
C TYR A 352 -6.19 -25.62 -24.24
N ASP A 353 -6.17 -24.90 -25.36
CA ASP A 353 -7.28 -24.85 -26.32
C ASP A 353 -8.60 -24.44 -25.65
N SER A 354 -8.50 -23.44 -24.75
CA SER A 354 -9.61 -22.90 -23.97
C SER A 354 -9.86 -21.44 -24.32
N GLU A 355 -11.12 -21.01 -24.21
CA GLU A 355 -11.49 -19.59 -24.31
C GLU A 355 -10.76 -18.74 -23.26
N PRO A 356 -10.45 -17.46 -23.56
CA PRO A 356 -9.89 -16.54 -22.57
C PRO A 356 -10.86 -16.32 -21.42
N PHE A 357 -10.34 -16.18 -20.20
CA PHE A 357 -11.15 -16.02 -19.00
C PHE A 357 -11.42 -14.54 -18.67
N TYR A 358 -10.39 -13.71 -18.73
CA TYR A 358 -10.50 -12.29 -18.40
C TYR A 358 -10.84 -11.48 -19.64
N ASN A 359 -11.85 -10.61 -19.58
CA ASN A 359 -12.17 -9.70 -20.68
C ASN A 359 -11.39 -8.38 -20.57
N VAL A 360 -10.06 -8.46 -20.58
CA VAL A 360 -9.18 -7.29 -20.43
C VAL A 360 -8.24 -7.12 -21.62
N THR A 361 -7.90 -5.87 -21.91
CA THR A 361 -6.91 -5.48 -22.90
C THR A 361 -5.68 -4.87 -22.23
N ALA A 362 -4.67 -4.48 -23.00
CA ALA A 362 -3.49 -3.79 -22.46
C ALA A 362 -3.79 -2.42 -21.84
N ASN A 363 -4.93 -1.80 -22.21
CA ASN A 363 -5.35 -0.49 -21.71
C ASN A 363 -6.47 -0.57 -20.67
N SER A 364 -6.87 -1.78 -20.28
CA SER A 364 -7.90 -1.98 -19.26
C SER A 364 -7.42 -1.53 -17.88
N ASP A 365 -8.37 -1.10 -17.06
CA ASP A 365 -8.15 -0.77 -15.66
C ASP A 365 -8.31 -2.01 -14.77
N MET A 366 -7.75 -1.98 -13.56
CA MET A 366 -7.90 -3.06 -12.59
C MET A 366 -9.36 -3.35 -12.23
N HIS A 367 -10.24 -2.35 -12.29
CA HIS A 367 -11.68 -2.53 -12.07
C HIS A 367 -12.38 -3.29 -13.22
N ASP A 368 -11.76 -3.42 -14.39
CA ASP A 368 -12.25 -4.24 -15.51
C ASP A 368 -11.94 -5.73 -15.33
N LEU A 369 -11.14 -6.08 -14.31
CA LEU A 369 -10.96 -7.47 -13.93
C LEU A 369 -12.28 -7.97 -13.34
N ASN A 370 -13.00 -8.78 -14.11
CA ASN A 370 -14.10 -9.56 -13.58
C ASN A 370 -13.51 -10.61 -12.63
N TRP A 371 -13.73 -10.41 -11.33
CA TRP A 371 -13.33 -11.33 -10.26
C TRP A 371 -14.38 -12.39 -10.01
#